data_AF-A0A3C1WUP1-F1
#
_entry.id   AF-A0A3C1WUP1-F1
#
_cell.length_a   1.000
_cell.length_b   1.000
_cell.length_c   1.000
_cell.angle_alpha   90.00
_cell.angle_beta   90.00
_cell.angle_gamma   90.00
#
_symmetry.space_group_name_H-M   'P 1'
#
loop_
_entity.id
_entity.type
_entity.pdbx_description
1 polymer ?
#
loop_
_entity_poly.entity_id
_entity_poly.type
_entity_poly.pdbx_seq_one_letter_code
_entity_poly.pdbx_strand_id
1 'polypeptide(L)'
;MAIKDGDSANQIASGKLAAVVSGTWDANAVQEQFGDGYAATSLPTYTCNGQQVDMASSSGYKFWGVNKNSKNVGWAMKLAMFLINKDSQMERFKAGAAGPANKEDMASSDVQNNIAVSAILQQNAKKGVVQMVTQT
;
A
#
# COMPACT_ATOMS: atom_id res chain seq x y z
N MET A 1 22.03 -2.17 6.33
CA MET A 1 22.14 -3.15 5.22
C MET A 1 21.25 -2.65 4.10
N ALA A 2 21.71 -2.66 2.85
CA ALA A 2 20.83 -2.33 1.73
C ALA A 2 19.93 -3.54 1.42
N ILE A 3 18.62 -3.35 1.41
CA ILE A 3 17.64 -4.34 0.96
C ILE A 3 17.59 -4.27 -0.57
N LYS A 4 17.72 -5.41 -1.25
CA LYS A 4 17.58 -5.46 -2.72
C LYS A 4 16.10 -5.27 -3.09
N ASP A 5 15.86 -4.69 -4.27
CA ASP A 5 14.50 -4.60 -4.78
C ASP A 5 13.85 -5.99 -4.86
N GLY A 6 12.60 -6.09 -4.42
CA GLY A 6 11.87 -7.35 -4.30
C GLY A 6 12.26 -8.26 -3.12
N ASP A 7 13.22 -7.88 -2.26
CA ASP A 7 13.71 -8.74 -1.15
C ASP A 7 13.15 -8.35 0.23
N SER A 8 12.33 -7.30 0.33
CA SER A 8 11.82 -6.76 1.60
C SER A 8 11.15 -7.81 2.48
N ALA A 9 10.26 -8.63 1.91
CA ALA A 9 9.56 -9.69 2.64
C ALA A 9 10.51 -10.73 3.24
N ASN A 10 11.58 -11.11 2.52
CA ASN A 10 12.57 -12.06 3.04
C ASN A 10 13.37 -11.44 4.20
N GLN A 11 13.72 -10.16 4.09
CA GLN A 11 14.45 -9.47 5.16
C GLN A 11 13.57 -9.27 6.39
N ILE A 12 12.27 -9.01 6.21
CA ILE A 12 11.27 -9.02 7.29
C ILE A 12 11.25 -10.40 7.95
N ALA A 13 11.05 -11.47 7.19
CA ALA A 13 11.00 -12.85 7.69
C ALA A 13 12.30 -13.31 8.37
N SER A 14 13.43 -12.64 8.13
CA SER A 14 14.67 -12.94 8.85
C SER A 14 14.60 -12.60 10.35
N GLY A 15 13.66 -11.74 10.76
CA GLY A 15 13.52 -11.24 12.14
C GLY A 15 14.63 -10.28 12.57
N LYS A 16 15.54 -9.89 11.67
CA LYS A 16 16.71 -9.06 11.98
C LYS A 16 16.47 -7.55 11.82
N LEU A 17 15.28 -7.15 11.36
CA LEU A 17 14.91 -5.76 11.17
C LEU A 17 14.15 -5.24 12.39
N ALA A 18 14.62 -4.12 12.98
CA ALA A 18 13.88 -3.41 14.01
C ALA A 18 12.79 -2.47 13.43
N ALA A 19 13.01 -1.98 12.20
CA ALA A 19 12.06 -1.16 11.45
C ALA A 19 12.35 -1.29 9.95
N VAL A 20 11.31 -1.12 9.13
CA VAL A 20 11.40 -1.15 7.67
C VAL A 20 10.41 -0.15 7.06
N VAL A 21 10.82 0.55 6.01
CA VAL A 21 9.90 1.34 5.18
C VAL A 21 9.43 0.44 4.04
N SER A 22 8.16 0.04 4.07
CA SER A 22 7.53 -0.76 3.02
C SER A 22 6.08 -0.34 2.78
N GLY A 23 5.44 -0.90 1.75
CA GLY A 23 4.01 -0.74 1.48
C GLY A 23 3.16 -1.85 2.10
N THR A 24 1.85 -1.72 1.98
CA THR A 24 0.86 -2.68 2.51
C THR A 24 0.98 -4.10 1.95
N TRP A 25 1.67 -4.30 0.83
CA TRP A 25 1.87 -5.63 0.23
C TRP A 25 2.73 -6.56 1.09
N ASP A 26 3.55 -6.03 2.00
CA ASP A 26 4.36 -6.83 2.93
C ASP A 26 3.68 -7.05 4.29
N ALA A 27 2.48 -6.50 4.53
CA ALA A 27 1.81 -6.53 5.84
C ALA A 27 1.62 -7.95 6.38
N ASN A 28 1.31 -8.92 5.52
CA ASN A 28 1.19 -10.32 5.92
C ASN A 28 2.53 -10.90 6.41
N ALA A 29 3.63 -10.60 5.71
CA ALA A 29 4.95 -11.07 6.12
C ALA A 29 5.38 -10.44 7.47
N VAL A 30 5.01 -9.17 7.71
CA VAL A 30 5.27 -8.51 9.00
C VAL A 30 4.41 -9.13 10.10
N GLN A 31 3.12 -9.35 9.85
CA GLN A 31 2.21 -9.96 10.83
C GLN A 31 2.64 -11.40 11.18
N GLU A 32 3.05 -12.19 10.20
CA GLU A 32 3.55 -13.56 10.39
C GLU A 32 4.83 -13.57 11.23
N GLN A 33 5.76 -12.66 10.95
CA GLN A 33 7.04 -12.61 11.67
C GLN A 33 6.93 -12.05 13.09
N PHE A 34 6.12 -11.00 13.29
CA PHE A 34 6.15 -10.21 14.52
C PHE A 34 4.90 -10.37 15.40
N GLY A 35 3.82 -10.98 14.90
CA GLY A 35 2.63 -11.28 15.70
C GLY A 35 2.08 -10.04 16.40
N ASP A 36 1.90 -10.13 17.72
CA ASP A 36 1.43 -9.04 18.59
C ASP A 36 2.39 -7.84 18.63
N GLY A 37 3.67 -8.04 18.25
CA GLY A 37 4.66 -6.97 18.14
C GLY A 37 4.57 -6.16 16.85
N TYR A 38 3.69 -6.53 15.91
CA TYR A 38 3.51 -5.79 14.68
C TYR A 38 2.85 -4.42 14.94
N ALA A 39 3.55 -3.37 14.53
CA ALA A 39 3.01 -2.02 14.42
C ALA A 39 3.40 -1.38 13.07
N ALA A 40 2.56 -0.46 12.60
CA ALA A 40 2.86 0.42 11.47
C ALA A 40 2.48 1.86 11.81
N THR A 41 3.21 2.83 11.27
CA THR A 41 2.99 4.25 11.51
C THR A 41 3.43 5.10 10.31
N SER A 42 3.08 6.38 10.32
CA SER A 42 3.57 7.36 9.34
C SER A 42 5.10 7.47 9.35
N LEU A 43 5.67 7.97 8.24
CA LEU A 43 7.11 8.14 8.12
C LEU A 43 7.66 9.15 9.15
N PRO A 44 8.90 8.95 9.63
CA PRO A 44 9.49 9.78 10.66
C PRO A 44 9.83 11.19 10.15
N THR A 45 10.14 12.09 11.08
CA THR A 45 10.87 13.33 10.78
C THR A 45 12.37 13.04 10.77
N TYR A 46 13.13 13.86 10.05
CA TYR A 46 14.59 13.82 10.05
C TYR A 46 15.18 15.23 10.03
N THR A 47 16.41 15.35 10.52
CA THR A 47 17.12 16.63 10.50
C THR A 47 17.88 16.81 9.19
N CYS A 48 17.63 17.89 8.47
CA CYS A 48 18.38 18.30 7.28
C CYS A 48 18.85 19.75 7.46
N ASN A 49 20.17 19.97 7.43
CA ASN A 49 20.75 21.31 7.60
C ASN A 49 20.22 22.07 8.84
N GLY A 50 20.10 21.38 9.98
CA GLY A 50 19.59 21.94 11.24
C GLY A 50 18.06 22.13 11.31
N GLN A 51 17.31 21.81 10.25
CA GLN A 51 15.85 21.89 10.23
C GLN A 51 15.21 20.51 10.36
N GLN A 52 14.09 20.42 11.07
CA GLN A 52 13.24 19.23 11.07
C GLN A 52 12.43 19.18 9.78
N VAL A 53 12.52 18.04 9.07
CA VAL A 53 11.82 17.78 7.82
C VAL A 53 10.97 16.53 7.98
N ASP A 54 9.69 16.62 7.66
CA ASP A 54 8.84 15.43 7.54
C ASP A 54 9.23 14.63 6.29
N MET A 55 9.45 13.33 6.46
CA MET A 55 9.69 12.46 5.32
C MET A 55 8.40 12.29 4.50
N ALA A 56 8.46 12.69 3.23
CA ALA A 56 7.37 12.53 2.28
C ALA A 56 7.39 11.15 1.63
N SER A 57 6.21 10.68 1.24
CA SER A 57 6.05 9.48 0.42
C SER A 57 5.26 9.81 -0.84
N SER A 58 5.49 9.04 -1.90
CA SER A 58 4.60 9.10 -3.05
C SER A 58 3.26 8.46 -2.70
N SER A 59 2.18 9.21 -2.86
CA SER A 59 0.81 8.71 -2.73
C SER A 59 0.29 8.38 -4.12
N GLY A 60 -0.18 7.14 -4.29
CA GLY A 60 -0.61 6.63 -5.58
C GLY A 60 -1.64 5.53 -5.43
N TYR A 61 -2.02 4.94 -6.56
CA TYR A 61 -3.01 3.88 -6.63
C TYR A 61 -2.60 2.84 -7.66
N LYS A 62 -3.13 1.63 -7.50
CA LYS A 62 -3.05 0.57 -8.52
C LYS A 62 -4.32 0.58 -9.34
N PHE A 63 -4.21 0.42 -10.65
CA PHE A 63 -5.35 0.35 -11.55
C PHE A 63 -5.23 -0.85 -12.48
N TRP A 64 -6.36 -1.25 -13.06
CA TRP A 64 -6.42 -2.27 -14.09
C TRP A 64 -6.59 -1.60 -15.45
N GLY A 65 -5.61 -1.77 -16.32
CA GLY A 65 -5.66 -1.29 -17.70
C GLY A 65 -5.95 -2.43 -18.67
N VAL A 66 -6.78 -2.18 -19.68
CA VAL A 66 -7.00 -3.13 -20.78
C VAL A 66 -6.15 -2.74 -21.98
N ASN A 67 -5.34 -3.67 -22.45
CA ASN A 67 -4.53 -3.47 -23.64
C ASN A 67 -5.44 -3.34 -24.87
N LYS A 68 -5.38 -2.19 -25.56
CA LYS A 68 -6.16 -1.90 -26.78
C LYS A 68 -5.92 -2.88 -27.92
N ASN A 69 -4.76 -3.56 -27.94
CA ASN A 69 -4.38 -4.55 -28.94
C ASN A 69 -4.83 -5.98 -28.57
N SER A 70 -5.57 -6.17 -27.48
CA SER A 70 -6.10 -7.48 -27.10
C SER A 70 -6.98 -8.05 -28.23
N LYS A 71 -6.80 -9.33 -28.55
CA LYS A 71 -7.69 -10.03 -29.49
C LYS A 71 -9.15 -10.07 -29.03
N ASN A 72 -9.39 -9.88 -27.72
CA ASN A 72 -10.71 -9.95 -27.09
C ASN A 72 -10.93 -8.74 -26.16
N VAL A 73 -10.84 -7.51 -26.66
CA VAL A 73 -10.96 -6.27 -25.85
C VAL A 73 -12.25 -6.26 -25.02
N GLY A 74 -13.40 -6.61 -25.59
CA GLY A 74 -14.68 -6.59 -24.87
C GLY A 74 -14.72 -7.52 -23.66
N TRP A 75 -14.16 -8.74 -23.78
CA TRP A 75 -14.06 -9.67 -22.67
C TRP A 75 -13.02 -9.24 -21.63
N ALA A 76 -11.89 -8.69 -22.09
CA ALA A 76 -10.87 -8.14 -21.19
C ALA A 76 -11.44 -6.97 -20.35
N MET A 77 -12.28 -6.11 -20.95
CA MET A 77 -12.98 -5.04 -20.23
C MET A 77 -13.94 -5.60 -19.18
N LYS A 78 -14.76 -6.60 -19.53
CA LYS A 78 -15.67 -7.25 -18.56
C LYS A 78 -14.90 -7.87 -17.38
N LEU A 79 -13.79 -8.54 -17.66
CA LEU A 79 -12.92 -9.11 -16.62
C LEU A 79 -12.32 -8.02 -15.74
N ALA A 80 -11.77 -6.95 -16.33
CA ALA A 80 -11.22 -5.84 -15.56
C ALA A 80 -12.28 -5.20 -14.65
N MET A 81 -13.49 -4.95 -15.17
CA MET A 81 -14.61 -4.41 -14.40
C MET A 81 -15.04 -5.34 -13.25
N PHE A 82 -15.04 -6.65 -13.47
CA PHE A 82 -15.29 -7.63 -12.41
C PHE A 82 -14.22 -7.54 -11.31
N LEU A 83 -12.93 -7.59 -11.67
CA LEU A 83 -11.82 -7.59 -10.72
C LEU A 83 -11.68 -6.29 -9.89
N ILE A 84 -12.29 -5.19 -10.34
CA ILE A 84 -12.30 -3.90 -9.63
C ILE A 84 -13.68 -3.54 -9.06
N ASN A 85 -14.67 -4.42 -9.11
CA ASN A 85 -15.93 -4.15 -8.43
C ASN A 85 -15.75 -4.15 -6.90
N LYS A 86 -16.77 -3.70 -6.17
CA LYS A 86 -16.75 -3.57 -4.70
C LYS A 86 -16.33 -4.89 -4.02
N ASP A 87 -17.08 -5.95 -4.31
CA ASP A 87 -16.86 -7.26 -3.68
C ASP A 87 -15.46 -7.82 -3.95
N SER A 88 -14.97 -7.74 -5.20
CA SER A 88 -13.62 -8.22 -5.56
C SER A 88 -12.52 -7.40 -4.89
N GLN A 89 -12.72 -6.09 -4.70
CA GLN A 89 -11.76 -5.28 -3.96
C GLN A 89 -11.70 -5.69 -2.49
N MET A 90 -12.84 -5.98 -1.87
CA MET A 90 -12.91 -6.44 -0.50
C MET A 90 -12.30 -7.84 -0.32
N GLU A 91 -12.58 -8.77 -1.23
CA GLU A 91 -11.96 -10.10 -1.21
C GLU A 91 -10.43 -10.02 -1.35
N ARG A 92 -9.92 -9.14 -2.21
CA ARG A 92 -8.48 -8.88 -2.32
C ARG A 92 -7.89 -8.33 -1.03
N PHE A 93 -8.59 -7.39 -0.38
CA PHE A 93 -8.16 -6.84 0.91
C PHE A 93 -8.06 -7.94 1.98
N LYS A 94 -9.07 -8.80 2.10
CA LYS A 94 -9.06 -9.95 3.04
C LYS A 94 -7.93 -10.94 2.74
N ALA A 95 -7.56 -11.10 1.47
CA ALA A 95 -6.41 -11.91 1.06
C ALA A 95 -5.05 -11.24 1.33
N GLY A 96 -5.01 -10.08 1.98
CA GLY A 96 -3.78 -9.35 2.31
C GLY A 96 -3.30 -8.38 1.23
N ALA A 97 -4.14 -8.01 0.27
CA ALA A 97 -3.81 -6.92 -0.65
C ALA A 97 -3.97 -5.55 0.03
N ALA A 98 -3.55 -4.49 -0.67
CA ALA A 98 -3.77 -3.12 -0.25
C ALA A 98 -5.27 -2.80 -0.05
N GLY A 99 -5.54 -1.80 0.79
CA GLY A 99 -6.90 -1.33 1.06
C GLY A 99 -7.70 -0.98 -0.21
N PRO A 100 -9.03 -1.17 -0.19
CA PRO A 100 -9.89 -0.99 -1.36
C PRO A 100 -9.96 0.48 -1.79
N ALA A 101 -10.07 0.74 -3.09
CA ALA A 101 -10.31 2.09 -3.62
C ALA A 101 -11.79 2.51 -3.53
N ASN A 102 -12.71 1.55 -3.36
CA ASN A 102 -14.12 1.82 -3.12
C ASN A 102 -14.30 2.60 -1.80
N LYS A 103 -15.01 3.74 -1.86
CA LYS A 103 -15.16 4.65 -0.71
C LYS A 103 -15.97 4.05 0.45
N GLU A 104 -16.98 3.24 0.14
CA GLU A 104 -17.82 2.60 1.15
C GLU A 104 -17.04 1.53 1.90
N ASP A 105 -16.31 0.69 1.16
CA ASP A 105 -15.43 -0.31 1.75
C ASP A 105 -14.31 0.34 2.57
N MET A 106 -13.75 1.45 2.06
CA MET A 106 -12.74 2.21 2.79
C MET A 106 -13.27 2.77 4.11
N ALA A 107 -14.56 3.08 4.21
CA ALA A 107 -15.18 3.55 5.45
C ALA A 107 -15.55 2.41 6.42
N SER A 108 -15.39 1.14 6.02
CA SER A 108 -15.69 0.00 6.90
C SER A 108 -14.71 -0.08 8.07
N SER A 109 -15.19 -0.60 9.20
CA SER A 109 -14.36 -0.83 10.39
C SER A 109 -13.19 -1.77 10.12
N ASP A 110 -13.41 -2.80 9.30
CA ASP A 110 -12.38 -3.80 8.99
C ASP A 110 -11.18 -3.17 8.27
N VAL A 111 -11.44 -2.22 7.37
CA VAL A 111 -10.40 -1.50 6.65
C VAL A 111 -9.78 -0.41 7.53
N GLN A 112 -10.59 0.35 8.27
CA GLN A 112 -10.10 1.44 9.13
C GLN A 112 -9.24 0.94 10.31
N ASN A 113 -9.52 -0.27 10.81
CA ASN A 113 -8.78 -0.89 11.91
C ASN A 113 -7.56 -1.71 11.44
N ASN A 114 -7.34 -1.86 10.14
CA ASN A 114 -6.18 -2.57 9.63
C ASN A 114 -4.90 -1.75 9.83
N ILE A 115 -3.96 -2.27 10.61
CA ILE A 115 -2.70 -1.61 11.01
C ILE A 115 -1.97 -0.95 9.83
N ALA A 116 -1.79 -1.67 8.72
CA ALA A 116 -1.09 -1.18 7.55
C ALA A 116 -1.86 -0.07 6.82
N VAL A 117 -3.18 -0.23 6.68
CA VAL A 117 -4.03 0.77 6.02
C VAL A 117 -4.11 2.05 6.85
N SER A 118 -4.32 1.95 8.17
CA SER A 118 -4.35 3.11 9.07
C SER A 118 -3.03 3.90 8.98
N ALA A 119 -1.88 3.23 8.93
CA ALA A 119 -0.59 3.88 8.78
C ALA A 119 -0.43 4.63 7.44
N ILE A 120 -0.90 4.05 6.33
CA ILE A 120 -0.91 4.73 5.02
C ILE A 120 -1.84 5.95 5.04
N LEU A 121 -3.02 5.84 5.65
CA LEU A 121 -3.96 6.97 5.77
C LEU A 121 -3.34 8.12 6.57
N GLN A 122 -2.69 7.80 7.70
CA GLN A 122 -1.94 8.77 8.50
C GLN A 122 -0.81 9.42 7.69
N GLN A 123 -0.02 8.63 6.96
CA GLN A 123 1.06 9.16 6.14
C GLN A 123 0.54 10.06 5.01
N ASN A 124 -0.54 9.66 4.35
CA ASN A 124 -1.16 10.45 3.28
C ASN A 124 -1.68 11.79 3.81
N ALA A 125 -2.30 11.81 4.99
CA ALA A 125 -2.74 13.03 5.65
C ALA A 125 -1.56 13.92 6.11
N LYS A 126 -0.44 13.31 6.51
CA LYS A 126 0.76 14.01 6.97
C LYS A 126 1.58 14.61 5.82
N LYS A 127 2.10 13.76 4.92
CA LYS A 127 2.99 14.12 3.78
C LYS A 127 2.93 13.11 2.62
N GLY A 128 1.73 12.69 2.23
CA GLY A 128 1.55 11.97 0.96
C GLY A 128 1.56 12.94 -0.21
N VAL A 129 2.46 12.73 -1.18
CA VAL A 129 2.54 13.57 -2.39
C VAL A 129 2.02 12.77 -3.57
N VAL A 130 0.94 13.23 -4.19
CA VAL A 130 0.44 12.64 -5.43
C VAL A 130 1.43 12.92 -6.55
N GLN A 131 1.99 11.87 -7.13
CA GLN A 131 2.85 12.00 -8.31
C GLN A 131 1.99 12.21 -9.55
N MET A 132 1.98 13.43 -10.08
CA MET A 132 1.34 13.79 -11.34
C MET A 132 2.39 13.77 -12.46
N VAL A 133 2.10 13.08 -13.57
CA VAL A 133 3.01 12.98 -14.73
C VAL A 133 3.00 14.27 -15.58
N THR A 134 2.07 15.19 -15.33
CA THR A 134 1.98 16.49 -16.00
C THR A 134 1.75 17.60 -14.97
N GLN A 135 2.78 18.38 -14.69
CA GLN A 135 2.60 19.76 -14.24
C GLN A 135 2.67 20.62 -15.51
N THR A 136 1.54 21.13 -15.96
CA THR A 136 1.47 22.33 -16.81
C THR A 136 1.27 23.53 -15.92
#